data_AF-X1RM59-F1
#
_entry.id   AF-X1RM59-F1
#
_cell.length_a   1.000
_cell.length_b   1.000
_cell.length_c   1.000
_cell.angle_alpha   90.00
_cell.angle_beta   90.00
_cell.angle_gamma   90.00
#
_symmetry.space_group_name_H-M   'P 1'
#
loop_
_entity.id
_entity.type
_entity.pdbx_description
1 polymer ?
#
loop_
_entity_poly.entity_id
_entity_poly.type
_entity_poly.pdbx_seq_one_letter_code
_entity_poly.pdbx_strand_id
1 'polypeptide(L)'
;WLFQGKEAGDVIISIFHYIIVSPSPMTPLLPWLSICFLSSIFGEYLYEAMVGGTKKDYKKLFRTFLYWGIFLVLTGIFLGSNAYVPGGFTTSELPLNEYPHIDLLNIMQTQSIFPEITYPGMWEFLIRGRAPNMIYNLGAALLLIAISFYFIDIKRKMNVFISMVNYYGKVSLSLFLLHFIFITLFLSSLNLVALVFVVFGYLGFWGFLMYVWNEFYGGAGSPEWIMVQIGRIGQKTGDTFKKEIRIIEEEIKETVHKIK
;
A
#
# COMPACT_ATOMS: atom_id res chain seq x y z
N TRP A 1 -29.92 -5.20 -4.70
CA TRP A 1 -30.19 -4.14 -5.70
C TRP A 1 -29.39 -4.28 -6.98
N LEU A 2 -28.05 -4.13 -7.02
CA LEU A 2 -27.28 -4.28 -8.28
C LEU A 2 -27.37 -5.69 -8.91
N PHE A 3 -27.30 -6.76 -8.11
CA PHE A 3 -27.45 -8.13 -8.59
C PHE A 3 -28.87 -8.43 -9.08
N GLN A 4 -29.90 -8.01 -8.32
CA GLN A 4 -31.31 -8.15 -8.70
C GLN A 4 -31.69 -7.34 -9.95
N GLY A 5 -31.11 -6.17 -10.15
CA GLY A 5 -31.36 -5.36 -11.35
C GLY A 5 -30.61 -5.84 -12.60
N LYS A 6 -29.46 -6.51 -12.44
CA LYS A 6 -28.79 -7.25 -13.52
C LYS A 6 -29.63 -8.45 -13.97
N GLU A 7 -30.16 -9.22 -13.02
CA GLU A 7 -31.07 -10.34 -13.30
C GLU A 7 -32.40 -9.89 -13.92
N ALA A 8 -32.84 -8.67 -13.62
CA ALA A 8 -34.01 -8.04 -14.24
C ALA A 8 -33.77 -7.46 -15.65
N GLY A 9 -32.54 -7.54 -16.20
CA GLY A 9 -32.24 -7.16 -17.58
C GLY A 9 -32.09 -5.65 -17.84
N ASP A 10 -31.94 -4.83 -16.81
CA ASP A 10 -31.78 -3.38 -16.98
C ASP A 10 -30.35 -3.04 -17.42
N VAL A 11 -30.22 -2.41 -18.60
CA VAL A 11 -28.93 -2.12 -19.25
C VAL A 11 -28.11 -1.14 -18.42
N ILE A 12 -28.75 -0.13 -17.81
CA ILE A 12 -28.06 0.89 -17.01
C ILE A 12 -27.51 0.25 -15.74
N ILE A 13 -28.32 -0.55 -15.04
CA ILE A 13 -27.91 -1.25 -13.82
C ILE A 13 -26.83 -2.30 -14.14
N SER A 14 -26.89 -2.93 -15.30
CA SER A 14 -25.87 -3.89 -15.76
C SER A 14 -24.52 -3.21 -16.04
N ILE A 15 -24.51 -2.01 -16.61
CA ILE A 15 -23.28 -1.20 -16.79
C ILE A 15 -22.72 -0.77 -15.43
N PHE A 16 -23.56 -0.30 -14.51
CA PHE A 16 -23.10 0.05 -13.15
C PHE A 16 -22.59 -1.17 -12.39
N HIS A 17 -23.26 -2.32 -12.51
CA HIS A 17 -22.79 -3.59 -11.99
C HIS A 17 -21.43 -3.97 -12.60
N TYR A 18 -21.24 -3.78 -13.91
CA TYR A 18 -19.98 -4.03 -14.59
C TYR A 18 -18.85 -3.12 -14.09
N ILE A 19 -19.10 -1.83 -13.88
CA ILE A 19 -18.07 -0.87 -13.41
C ILE A 19 -17.71 -1.10 -11.94
N ILE A 20 -18.69 -1.41 -11.10
CA ILE A 20 -18.53 -1.54 -9.65
C ILE A 20 -18.07 -2.94 -9.24
N VAL A 21 -18.58 -3.99 -9.90
CA VAL A 21 -18.36 -5.41 -9.52
C VAL A 21 -17.48 -6.15 -10.53
N SER A 22 -17.35 -5.68 -11.78
CA SER A 22 -16.63 -6.33 -12.90
C SER A 22 -17.27 -7.67 -13.35
N PRO A 23 -17.10 -8.07 -14.63
CA PRO A 23 -17.46 -9.41 -15.10
C PRO A 23 -16.57 -10.49 -14.46
N SER A 24 -15.38 -10.10 -13.96
CA SER A 24 -14.58 -10.91 -13.07
C SER A 24 -14.68 -10.31 -11.66
N PRO A 25 -15.30 -11.02 -10.70
CA PRO A 25 -15.29 -10.63 -9.28
C PRO A 25 -13.88 -10.41 -8.73
N MET A 26 -12.87 -10.97 -9.44
CA MET A 26 -11.45 -10.84 -9.15
C MET A 26 -10.80 -9.56 -9.69
N THR A 27 -11.50 -8.59 -10.31
CA THR A 27 -10.95 -7.29 -10.81
C THR A 27 -11.99 -6.15 -10.92
N PRO A 28 -12.65 -5.67 -9.84
CA PRO A 28 -13.57 -4.55 -9.93
C PRO A 28 -12.82 -3.23 -10.16
N LEU A 29 -13.08 -2.56 -11.27
CA LEU A 29 -12.30 -1.39 -11.73
C LEU A 29 -12.34 -0.22 -10.74
N LEU A 30 -13.54 0.12 -10.26
CA LEU A 30 -13.75 1.31 -9.43
C LEU A 30 -13.06 1.24 -8.06
N PRO A 31 -13.15 0.13 -7.28
CA PRO A 31 -12.39 -0.02 -6.05
C PRO A 31 -10.88 0.14 -6.23
N TRP A 32 -10.30 -0.37 -7.33
CA TRP A 32 -8.87 -0.23 -7.61
C TRP A 32 -8.46 1.22 -7.90
N LEU A 33 -9.25 1.93 -8.71
CA LEU A 33 -9.02 3.35 -8.97
C LEU A 33 -9.16 4.20 -7.71
N SER A 34 -10.17 3.92 -6.88
CA SER A 34 -10.38 4.63 -5.62
C SER A 34 -9.20 4.50 -4.66
N ILE A 35 -8.50 3.36 -4.63
CA ILE A 35 -7.28 3.20 -3.82
C ILE A 35 -6.17 4.12 -4.29
N CYS A 36 -5.95 4.24 -5.60
CA CYS A 36 -4.92 5.13 -6.13
C CYS A 36 -5.19 6.58 -5.71
N PHE A 37 -6.45 7.03 -5.79
CA PHE A 37 -6.85 8.37 -5.33
C PHE A 37 -6.68 8.55 -3.82
N LEU A 38 -7.14 7.60 -3.01
CA LEU A 38 -6.98 7.66 -1.56
C LEU A 38 -5.51 7.67 -1.15
N SER A 39 -4.68 6.83 -1.79
CA SER A 39 -3.24 6.79 -1.57
C SER A 39 -2.57 8.13 -1.89
N SER A 40 -2.98 8.81 -2.96
CA SER A 40 -2.45 10.14 -3.28
C SER A 40 -2.80 11.17 -2.22
N ILE A 41 -4.04 11.20 -1.72
CA ILE A 41 -4.48 12.13 -0.67
C ILE A 41 -3.71 11.89 0.64
N PHE A 42 -3.61 10.63 1.10
CA PHE A 42 -2.86 10.32 2.31
C PHE A 42 -1.35 10.53 2.13
N GLY A 43 -0.83 10.31 0.92
CA GLY A 43 0.55 10.62 0.55
C GLY A 43 0.85 12.10 0.62
N GLU A 44 -0.07 12.96 0.19
CA GLU A 44 0.06 14.42 0.29
C GLU A 44 0.08 14.89 1.74
N TYR A 45 -0.82 14.39 2.60
CA TYR A 45 -0.79 14.70 4.02
C TYR A 45 0.52 14.26 4.70
N LEU A 46 1.06 13.11 4.30
CA LEU A 46 2.34 12.62 4.78
C LEU A 46 3.47 13.55 4.32
N TYR A 47 3.47 13.95 3.06
CA TYR A 47 4.44 14.90 2.50
C TYR A 47 4.40 16.26 3.21
N GLU A 48 3.22 16.85 3.39
CA GLU A 48 3.05 18.12 4.11
C GLU A 48 3.60 18.03 5.54
N ALA A 49 3.32 16.95 6.26
CA ALA A 49 3.83 16.74 7.61
C ALA A 49 5.36 16.58 7.65
N MET A 50 5.93 15.90 6.65
CA MET A 50 7.39 15.78 6.51
C MET A 50 8.05 17.14 6.22
N VAL A 51 7.45 17.97 5.37
CA VAL A 51 7.95 19.33 5.06
C VAL A 51 7.82 20.25 6.26
N GLY A 52 6.67 20.21 6.96
CA GLY A 52 6.44 21.02 8.16
C GLY A 52 7.37 20.62 9.31
N GLY A 53 7.65 19.34 9.48
CA GLY A 53 8.63 18.80 10.43
C GLY A 53 8.31 19.05 11.91
N THR A 54 7.21 19.74 12.23
CA THR A 54 6.88 20.09 13.61
C THR A 54 6.16 18.95 14.31
N LYS A 55 6.36 18.82 15.63
CA LYS A 55 5.65 17.82 16.46
C LYS A 55 4.12 17.99 16.40
N LYS A 56 3.63 19.20 16.09
CA LYS A 56 2.19 19.48 15.92
C LYS A 56 1.67 18.86 14.63
N ASP A 57 2.42 18.96 13.54
CA ASP A 57 2.05 18.41 12.23
C ASP A 57 2.01 16.88 12.27
N TYR A 58 3.02 16.25 12.88
CA TYR A 58 3.02 14.80 13.10
C TYR A 58 1.85 14.32 13.97
N LYS A 59 1.47 15.09 15.01
CA LYS A 59 0.28 14.77 15.82
C LYS A 59 -1.02 14.91 15.03
N LYS A 60 -1.12 15.90 14.14
CA LYS A 60 -2.28 16.08 13.26
C LYS A 60 -2.37 14.90 12.27
N LEU A 61 -1.26 14.55 11.62
CA LEU A 61 -1.17 13.42 10.71
C LEU A 61 -1.58 12.10 11.39
N PHE A 62 -1.02 11.83 12.58
CA PHE A 62 -1.36 10.66 13.37
C PHE A 62 -2.86 10.55 13.63
N ARG A 63 -3.51 11.66 14.04
CA ARG A 63 -4.95 11.68 14.28
C ARG A 63 -5.74 11.43 13.01
N THR A 64 -5.37 12.07 11.91
CA THR A 64 -6.01 11.87 10.60
C THR A 64 -5.95 10.39 10.20
N PHE A 65 -4.78 9.76 10.26
CA PHE A 65 -4.63 8.36 9.88
C PHE A 65 -5.36 7.42 10.83
N LEU A 66 -5.37 7.72 12.12
CA LEU A 66 -6.11 6.92 13.11
C LEU A 66 -7.63 6.99 12.87
N TYR A 67 -8.19 8.19 12.72
CA TYR A 67 -9.64 8.36 12.51
C TYR A 67 -10.10 7.73 11.19
N TRP A 68 -9.39 7.99 10.10
CA TRP A 68 -9.71 7.38 8.80
C TRP A 68 -9.48 5.87 8.80
N GLY A 69 -8.43 5.39 9.46
CA GLY A 69 -8.17 3.97 9.63
C GLY A 69 -9.30 3.24 10.36
N ILE A 70 -9.75 3.78 11.51
CA ILE A 70 -10.89 3.22 12.26
C ILE A 70 -12.17 3.26 11.40
N PHE A 71 -12.45 4.40 10.77
CA PHE A 71 -13.64 4.57 9.93
C PHE A 71 -13.69 3.56 8.79
N LEU A 72 -12.58 3.37 8.06
CA LEU A 72 -12.51 2.42 6.96
C LEU A 72 -12.60 0.97 7.44
N VAL A 73 -11.96 0.61 8.56
CA VAL A 73 -12.11 -0.73 9.15
C VAL A 73 -13.56 -1.01 9.51
N LEU A 74 -14.24 -0.10 10.21
CA LEU A 74 -15.65 -0.27 10.58
C LEU A 74 -16.55 -0.34 9.35
N THR A 75 -16.30 0.49 8.34
CA THR A 75 -17.03 0.46 7.08
C THR A 75 -16.82 -0.86 6.33
N GLY A 76 -15.58 -1.37 6.29
CA GLY A 76 -15.26 -2.66 5.69
C GLY A 76 -15.95 -3.82 6.40
N ILE A 77 -15.97 -3.82 7.74
CA ILE A 77 -16.70 -4.82 8.54
C ILE A 77 -18.21 -4.72 8.27
N PHE A 78 -18.78 -3.51 8.30
CA PHE A 78 -20.21 -3.30 8.07
C PHE A 78 -20.63 -3.74 6.66
N LEU A 79 -19.91 -3.32 5.63
CA LEU A 79 -20.21 -3.71 4.24
C LEU A 79 -20.00 -5.22 4.02
N GLY A 80 -18.95 -5.81 4.58
CA GLY A 80 -18.68 -7.24 4.48
C GLY A 80 -19.75 -8.09 5.19
N SER A 81 -20.22 -7.61 6.34
CA SER A 81 -21.29 -8.28 7.11
C SER A 81 -22.66 -8.17 6.42
N ASN A 82 -22.94 -7.07 5.73
CA ASN A 82 -24.19 -6.89 4.97
C ASN A 82 -24.16 -7.47 3.55
N ALA A 83 -22.97 -7.77 3.03
CA ALA A 83 -22.80 -8.58 1.82
C ALA A 83 -23.11 -10.07 2.07
N TYR A 84 -23.37 -10.46 3.33
CA TYR A 84 -23.92 -11.75 3.69
C TYR A 84 -25.33 -11.91 3.09
N VAL A 85 -25.42 -12.60 1.95
CA VAL A 85 -26.66 -13.18 1.49
C VAL A 85 -26.72 -14.59 2.09
N PRO A 86 -27.67 -14.90 2.99
CA PRO A 86 -27.89 -16.28 3.41
C PRO A 86 -28.38 -17.08 2.19
N GLY A 87 -27.44 -17.76 1.54
CA GLY A 87 -27.74 -18.76 0.52
C GLY A 87 -28.33 -19.99 1.19
N GLY A 88 -29.61 -20.25 0.90
CA GLY A 88 -30.35 -21.51 1.04
C GLY A 88 -29.89 -22.55 2.07
N PHE A 89 -30.66 -22.66 3.15
CA PHE A 89 -31.05 -23.82 3.99
C PHE A 89 -30.17 -25.08 4.21
N THR A 90 -29.02 -25.32 3.58
CA THR A 90 -28.27 -26.58 3.80
C THR A 90 -26.75 -26.54 3.77
N THR A 91 -26.09 -25.49 3.29
CA THR A 91 -24.61 -25.44 3.36
C THR A 91 -24.12 -24.04 3.72
N SER A 92 -23.67 -23.90 4.96
CA SER A 92 -22.91 -22.76 5.49
C SER A 92 -21.50 -22.61 4.87
N GLU A 93 -21.30 -23.13 3.65
CA GLU A 93 -20.03 -23.18 2.97
C GLU A 93 -20.06 -22.27 1.74
N LEU A 94 -19.00 -21.49 1.58
CA LEU A 94 -18.81 -20.61 0.44
C LEU A 94 -18.55 -21.44 -0.82
N PRO A 95 -19.23 -21.16 -1.95
CA PRO A 95 -19.06 -21.98 -3.14
C PRO A 95 -17.65 -21.75 -3.73
N LEU A 96 -16.89 -22.84 -3.89
CA LEU A 96 -15.48 -22.85 -4.33
C LEU A 96 -15.26 -22.19 -5.70
N ASN A 97 -16.28 -22.22 -6.59
CA ASN A 97 -16.22 -21.60 -7.92
C ASN A 97 -16.16 -20.06 -7.86
N GLU A 98 -16.74 -19.44 -6.84
CA GLU A 98 -16.75 -17.98 -6.64
C GLU A 98 -15.56 -17.53 -5.78
N TYR A 99 -15.06 -18.41 -4.91
CA TYR A 99 -14.01 -18.11 -3.92
C TYR A 99 -12.85 -19.14 -3.98
N PRO A 100 -12.04 -19.14 -5.07
CA PRO A 100 -10.97 -20.12 -5.25
C PRO A 100 -9.86 -20.04 -4.20
N HIS A 101 -9.75 -18.91 -3.48
CA HIS A 101 -8.80 -18.74 -2.39
C HIS A 101 -9.11 -19.62 -1.16
N ILE A 102 -10.32 -20.15 -1.05
CA ILE A 102 -10.69 -21.13 -0.01
C ILE A 102 -9.92 -22.44 -0.22
N ASP A 103 -9.67 -22.80 -1.47
CA ASP A 103 -8.91 -24.00 -1.79
C ASP A 103 -7.44 -23.85 -1.35
N LEU A 104 -6.87 -22.64 -1.45
CA LEU A 104 -5.54 -22.35 -0.90
C LEU A 104 -5.49 -22.55 0.62
N LEU A 105 -6.55 -22.18 1.36
CA LEU A 105 -6.62 -22.41 2.80
C LEU A 105 -6.68 -23.91 3.11
N ASN A 106 -7.47 -24.68 2.35
CA ASN A 106 -7.55 -26.12 2.50
C ASN A 106 -6.19 -26.79 2.21
N ILE A 107 -5.51 -26.37 1.14
CA ILE A 107 -4.14 -26.82 0.82
C ILE A 107 -3.17 -26.46 1.95
N MET A 108 -3.28 -25.26 2.55
CA MET A 108 -2.44 -24.86 3.69
C MET A 108 -2.69 -25.69 4.94
N GLN A 109 -3.95 -26.04 5.22
CA GLN A 109 -4.33 -26.84 6.39
C GLN A 109 -4.03 -28.34 6.22
N THR A 110 -3.93 -28.82 4.98
CA THR A 110 -3.62 -30.21 4.65
C THR A 110 -2.13 -30.47 4.39
N GLN A 111 -1.25 -29.48 4.62
CA GLN A 111 0.19 -29.67 4.44
C GLN A 111 0.76 -30.69 5.44
N SER A 112 1.42 -31.72 4.90
CA SER A 112 1.96 -32.85 5.65
C SER A 112 3.15 -32.55 6.58
N ILE A 113 3.72 -31.35 6.49
CA ILE A 113 4.97 -31.00 7.19
C ILE A 113 4.70 -30.53 8.63
N PHE A 114 3.61 -29.82 8.89
CA PHE A 114 3.19 -29.39 10.22
C PHE A 114 1.68 -29.58 10.41
N PRO A 115 1.19 -30.84 10.50
CA PRO A 115 -0.23 -31.15 10.54
C PRO A 115 -0.96 -30.59 11.78
N GLU A 116 -0.22 -30.19 12.82
CA GLU A 116 -0.76 -29.61 14.05
C GLU A 116 -0.95 -28.08 13.97
N ILE A 117 -0.37 -27.42 12.97
CA ILE A 117 -0.46 -25.96 12.82
C ILE A 117 -1.65 -25.63 11.91
N THR A 118 -2.82 -25.43 12.51
CA THR A 118 -3.97 -24.86 11.80
C THR A 118 -3.77 -23.37 11.62
N TYR A 119 -3.55 -22.92 10.39
CA TYR A 119 -3.50 -21.49 10.08
C TYR A 119 -4.91 -20.90 10.15
N PRO A 120 -5.13 -19.83 10.94
CA PRO A 120 -6.38 -19.11 10.91
C PRO A 120 -6.54 -18.49 9.52
N GLY A 121 -7.63 -18.85 8.84
CA GLY A 121 -7.98 -18.25 7.57
C GLY A 121 -8.36 -16.77 7.72
N MET A 122 -8.59 -16.13 6.57
CA MET A 122 -9.18 -14.80 6.54
C MET A 122 -10.60 -14.84 7.12
N TRP A 123 -11.03 -13.78 7.81
CA TRP A 123 -12.37 -13.74 8.39
C TRP A 123 -13.43 -13.78 7.28
N GLU A 124 -14.53 -14.48 7.51
CA GLU A 124 -15.53 -14.78 6.48
C GLU A 124 -16.08 -13.53 5.78
N PHE A 125 -16.32 -12.45 6.53
CA PHE A 125 -16.81 -11.17 5.98
C PHE A 125 -15.83 -10.50 5.01
N LEU A 126 -14.54 -10.86 5.05
CA LEU A 126 -13.50 -10.40 4.11
C LEU A 126 -13.39 -11.32 2.88
N ILE A 127 -13.80 -12.58 2.99
CA ILE A 127 -13.77 -13.53 1.86
C ILE A 127 -14.90 -13.21 0.88
N ARG A 128 -16.10 -12.92 1.39
CA ARG A 128 -17.34 -12.79 0.60
C ARG A 128 -17.46 -11.50 -0.22
N GLY A 129 -16.57 -10.53 -0.03
CA GLY A 129 -16.66 -9.24 -0.71
C GLY A 129 -15.31 -8.57 -0.93
N ARG A 130 -14.89 -8.46 -2.19
CA ARG A 130 -13.61 -7.82 -2.55
C ARG A 130 -13.56 -6.33 -2.20
N ALA A 131 -14.64 -5.59 -2.45
CA ALA A 131 -14.71 -4.17 -2.09
C ALA A 131 -14.65 -3.96 -0.55
N PRO A 132 -15.45 -4.67 0.27
CA PRO A 132 -15.29 -4.66 1.73
C PRO A 132 -13.88 -5.01 2.20
N ASN A 133 -13.27 -6.05 1.62
CA ASN A 133 -11.91 -6.49 1.94
C ASN A 133 -10.86 -5.40 1.61
N MET A 134 -10.97 -4.77 0.44
CA MET A 134 -10.10 -3.66 0.04
C MET A 134 -10.22 -2.46 0.99
N ILE A 135 -11.44 -2.06 1.35
CA ILE A 135 -11.70 -0.97 2.30
C ILE A 135 -11.13 -1.31 3.69
N TYR A 136 -11.35 -2.54 4.15
CA TYR A 136 -10.82 -3.03 5.41
C TYR A 136 -9.29 -3.01 5.43
N ASN A 137 -8.63 -3.57 4.40
CA ASN A 137 -7.17 -3.62 4.31
C ASN A 137 -6.56 -2.22 4.24
N LEU A 138 -7.19 -1.29 3.52
CA LEU A 138 -6.76 0.10 3.48
C LEU A 138 -6.85 0.74 4.88
N GLY A 139 -7.97 0.53 5.58
CA GLY A 139 -8.13 1.00 6.95
C GLY A 139 -7.10 0.41 7.90
N ALA A 140 -6.88 -0.91 7.83
CA ALA A 140 -5.89 -1.62 8.64
C ALA A 140 -4.46 -1.13 8.36
N ALA A 141 -4.13 -0.86 7.10
CA ALA A 141 -2.84 -0.29 6.71
C ALA A 141 -2.66 1.13 7.30
N LEU A 142 -3.67 2.00 7.22
CA LEU A 142 -3.60 3.34 7.82
C LEU A 142 -3.43 3.27 9.35
N LEU A 143 -4.10 2.33 10.02
CA LEU A 143 -3.91 2.11 11.46
C LEU A 143 -2.50 1.64 11.78
N LEU A 144 -1.96 0.70 11.02
CA LEU A 144 -0.59 0.22 11.20
C LEU A 144 0.41 1.35 11.02
N ILE A 145 0.23 2.19 10.00
CA ILE A 145 1.06 3.38 9.77
C ILE A 145 0.92 4.37 10.93
N ALA A 146 -0.31 4.65 11.40
CA ALA A 146 -0.55 5.54 12.54
C ALA A 146 0.13 5.04 13.83
N ILE A 147 0.00 3.75 14.14
CA ILE A 147 0.64 3.13 15.29
C ILE A 147 2.17 3.21 15.17
N SER A 148 2.70 2.93 13.99
CA SER A 148 4.14 3.01 13.71
C SER A 148 4.66 4.44 13.90
N PHE A 149 3.98 5.44 13.32
CA PHE A 149 4.29 6.87 13.52
C PHE A 149 4.25 7.28 14.99
N TYR A 150 3.31 6.76 15.76
CA TYR A 150 3.21 7.08 17.18
C TYR A 150 4.43 6.57 17.97
N PHE A 151 4.87 5.34 17.72
CA PHE A 151 6.00 4.76 18.43
C PHE A 151 7.36 5.29 17.96
N ILE A 152 7.55 5.43 16.65
CA ILE A 152 8.82 5.81 16.04
C ILE A 152 9.00 7.33 16.08
N ASP A 153 8.09 8.10 15.50
CA ASP A 153 8.29 9.54 15.31
C ASP A 153 7.85 10.39 16.52
N ILE A 154 6.72 10.06 17.15
CA ILE A 154 6.19 10.84 18.28
C ILE A 154 6.87 10.46 19.60
N LYS A 155 6.93 9.17 19.93
CA LYS A 155 7.55 8.67 21.15
C LYS A 155 9.07 8.51 21.05
N ARG A 156 9.65 8.53 19.85
CA ARG A 156 11.09 8.38 19.61
C ARG A 156 11.71 7.21 20.37
N LYS A 157 10.98 6.10 20.48
CA LYS A 157 11.54 4.89 21.09
C LYS A 157 12.58 4.33 20.12
N MET A 158 13.82 4.22 20.57
CA MET A 158 14.91 3.66 19.79
C MET A 158 15.35 2.35 20.44
N ASN A 159 14.96 1.24 19.82
CA ASN A 159 15.42 -0.10 20.15
C ASN A 159 16.16 -0.67 18.93
N VAL A 160 16.98 -1.71 19.13
CA VAL A 160 17.73 -2.38 18.04
C VAL A 160 16.82 -2.77 16.87
N PHE A 161 15.63 -3.30 17.18
CA PHE A 161 14.62 -3.63 16.17
C PHE A 161 14.17 -2.41 15.36
N ILE A 162 13.90 -1.27 16.01
CA ILE A 162 13.47 -0.04 15.33
C ILE A 162 14.60 0.51 14.47
N SER A 163 15.85 0.46 14.94
CA SER A 163 17.03 0.84 14.15
C SER A 163 17.19 -0.04 12.91
N MET A 164 16.99 -1.36 13.04
CA MET A 164 17.01 -2.29 11.92
C MET A 164 15.89 -1.99 10.92
N VAL A 165 14.66 -1.79 11.37
CA VAL A 165 13.52 -1.43 10.51
C VAL A 165 13.76 -0.11 9.79
N ASN A 166 14.30 0.90 10.48
CA ASN A 166 14.67 2.18 9.87
C ASN A 166 15.76 2.02 8.81
N TYR A 167 16.75 1.15 9.05
CA TYR A 167 17.79 0.84 8.06
C TYR A 167 17.18 0.18 6.82
N TYR A 168 16.41 -0.89 7.00
CA TYR A 168 15.72 -1.59 5.89
C TYR A 168 14.74 -0.67 5.15
N GLY A 169 14.09 0.27 5.85
CA GLY A 169 13.25 1.31 5.24
C GLY A 169 14.03 2.23 4.30
N LYS A 170 15.26 2.61 4.66
CA LYS A 170 16.12 3.45 3.80
C LYS A 170 16.60 2.76 2.53
N VAL A 171 16.74 1.44 2.54
CA VAL A 171 17.15 0.63 1.37
C VAL A 171 15.98 -0.14 0.76
N SER A 172 14.75 0.23 1.11
CA SER A 172 13.56 -0.54 0.76
C SER A 172 13.29 -0.59 -0.74
N LEU A 173 13.64 0.46 -1.49
CA LEU A 173 13.42 0.51 -2.94
C LEU A 173 14.43 -0.39 -3.66
N SER A 174 15.69 -0.37 -3.26
CA SER A 174 16.72 -1.31 -3.70
C SER A 174 16.31 -2.76 -3.44
N LEU A 175 15.90 -3.06 -2.20
CA LEU A 175 15.49 -4.41 -1.81
C LEU A 175 14.25 -4.86 -2.57
N PHE A 176 13.28 -3.96 -2.81
CA PHE A 176 12.09 -4.25 -3.60
C PHE A 176 12.43 -4.59 -5.05
N LEU A 177 13.27 -3.79 -5.71
CA LEU A 177 13.65 -4.03 -7.10
C LEU A 177 14.48 -5.31 -7.26
N LEU A 178 15.41 -5.56 -6.35
CA LEU A 178 16.17 -6.81 -6.31
C LEU A 178 15.21 -7.99 -6.09
N HIS A 179 14.30 -7.90 -5.13
CA HIS A 179 13.29 -8.94 -4.91
C HIS A 179 12.43 -9.20 -6.13
N PHE A 180 12.00 -8.16 -6.85
CA PHE A 180 11.20 -8.28 -8.06
C PHE A 180 11.96 -9.01 -9.19
N ILE A 181 13.25 -8.72 -9.36
CA ILE A 181 14.10 -9.41 -10.34
C ILE A 181 14.31 -10.88 -9.94
N PHE A 182 14.60 -11.13 -8.67
CA PHE A 182 14.94 -12.48 -8.21
C PHE A 182 13.74 -13.40 -8.05
N ILE A 183 12.57 -12.91 -7.63
CA ILE A 183 11.38 -13.77 -7.45
C ILE A 183 10.93 -14.41 -8.77
N THR A 184 11.13 -13.72 -9.90
CA THR A 184 10.83 -14.28 -11.23
C THR A 184 11.76 -15.43 -11.62
N LEU A 185 12.98 -15.49 -11.06
CA LEU A 185 13.94 -16.57 -11.30
C LEU A 185 13.61 -17.85 -10.50
N PHE A 186 12.87 -17.74 -9.40
CA PHE A 186 12.53 -18.86 -8.51
C PHE A 186 11.04 -19.22 -8.51
N LEU A 187 10.26 -18.62 -9.41
CA LEU A 187 8.85 -18.95 -9.60
C LEU A 187 8.76 -20.41 -10.06
N SER A 188 8.23 -21.29 -9.19
CA SER A 188 8.04 -22.76 -9.33
C SER A 188 9.14 -23.71 -8.82
N SER A 189 10.29 -23.23 -8.32
CA SER A 189 11.39 -24.14 -7.95
C SER A 189 11.42 -24.57 -6.47
N LEU A 190 10.65 -23.93 -5.58
CA LEU A 190 10.73 -24.16 -4.14
C LEU A 190 9.38 -24.57 -3.53
N ASN A 191 9.41 -25.57 -2.65
CA ASN A 191 8.29 -25.91 -1.78
C ASN A 191 8.03 -24.76 -0.78
N LEU A 192 6.77 -24.56 -0.38
CA LEU A 192 6.28 -23.41 0.39
C LEU A 192 7.02 -23.22 1.73
N VAL A 193 7.44 -24.31 2.38
CA VAL A 193 8.25 -24.24 3.62
C VAL A 193 9.69 -23.81 3.33
N ALA A 194 10.31 -24.37 2.28
CA ALA A 194 11.64 -23.95 1.85
C ALA A 194 11.63 -22.48 1.39
N LEU A 195 10.54 -22.02 0.78
CA LEU A 195 10.34 -20.65 0.37
C LEU A 195 10.47 -19.68 1.56
N VAL A 196 9.91 -19.98 2.73
CA VAL A 196 10.00 -19.08 3.90
C VAL A 196 11.44 -18.91 4.37
N PHE A 197 12.17 -20.01 4.54
CA PHE A 197 13.59 -19.95 4.95
C PHE A 197 14.46 -19.27 3.90
N VAL A 198 14.21 -19.56 2.62
CA VAL A 198 14.90 -18.91 1.52
C VAL A 198 14.60 -17.42 1.48
N VAL A 199 13.35 -17.00 1.69
CA VAL A 199 12.96 -15.58 1.73
C VAL A 199 13.61 -14.85 2.92
N PHE A 200 13.62 -15.44 4.12
CA PHE A 200 14.30 -14.83 5.27
C PHE A 200 15.81 -14.73 5.06
N GLY A 201 16.45 -15.81 4.58
CA GLY A 201 17.88 -15.81 4.25
C GLY A 201 18.21 -14.82 3.14
N TYR A 202 17.37 -14.74 2.11
CA TYR A 202 17.46 -13.80 1.00
C TYR A 202 17.37 -12.35 1.48
N LEU A 203 16.35 -12.00 2.27
CA LEU A 203 16.16 -10.65 2.79
C LEU A 203 17.29 -10.24 3.76
N GLY A 204 17.76 -11.19 4.57
CA GLY A 204 18.93 -10.99 5.44
C GLY A 204 20.20 -10.73 4.63
N PHE A 205 20.48 -11.59 3.64
CA PHE A 205 21.66 -11.49 2.78
C PHE A 205 21.68 -10.18 1.99
N TRP A 206 20.58 -9.82 1.33
CA TRP A 206 20.52 -8.57 0.57
C TRP A 206 20.54 -7.33 1.45
N GLY A 207 19.91 -7.38 2.62
CA GLY A 207 20.02 -6.29 3.59
C GLY A 207 21.45 -6.09 4.07
N PHE A 208 22.18 -7.18 4.31
CA PHE A 208 23.60 -7.12 4.65
C PHE A 208 24.47 -6.61 3.49
N LEU A 209 24.21 -7.06 2.27
CA LEU A 209 24.95 -6.60 1.08
C LEU A 209 24.75 -5.10 0.85
N MET A 210 23.50 -4.62 0.99
CA MET A 210 23.20 -3.19 0.95
C MET A 210 23.87 -2.42 2.10
N TYR A 211 24.09 -3.05 3.25
CA TYR A 211 24.77 -2.42 4.38
C TYR A 211 26.24 -2.19 4.05
N VAL A 212 26.93 -3.23 3.55
CA VAL A 212 28.29 -3.12 3.04
C VAL A 212 28.38 -2.09 1.91
N TRP A 213 27.43 -2.13 0.96
CA TRP A 213 27.42 -1.19 -0.17
C TRP A 213 27.27 0.27 0.28
N ASN A 214 26.41 0.52 1.26
CA ASN A 214 26.23 1.86 1.81
C ASN A 214 27.43 2.33 2.63
N GLU A 215 28.04 1.45 3.43
CA GLU A 215 29.19 1.78 4.28
C GLU A 215 30.45 2.09 3.46
N PHE A 216 30.76 1.27 2.44
CA PHE A 216 32.00 1.38 1.67
C PHE A 216 31.89 2.23 0.40
N TYR A 217 30.73 2.25 -0.24
CA TYR A 217 30.53 2.94 -1.53
C TYR A 217 29.53 4.09 -1.46
N GLY A 218 29.09 4.46 -0.25
CA GLY A 218 28.13 5.56 -0.04
C GLY A 218 26.78 5.34 -0.75
N GLY A 219 26.45 4.08 -1.07
CA GLY A 219 25.22 3.73 -1.78
C GLY A 219 25.19 4.16 -3.25
N ALA A 220 26.32 4.51 -3.86
CA ALA A 220 26.38 4.97 -5.24
C ALA A 220 25.78 3.92 -6.21
N GLY A 221 24.95 4.36 -7.15
CA GLY A 221 24.27 3.50 -8.12
C GLY A 221 23.02 2.78 -7.61
N SER A 222 22.68 2.88 -6.32
CA SER A 222 21.39 2.38 -5.81
C SER A 222 20.21 3.20 -6.36
N PRO A 223 19.03 2.60 -6.55
CA PRO A 223 17.78 3.30 -6.84
C PRO A 223 17.53 4.53 -5.96
N GLU A 224 17.81 4.45 -4.66
CA GLU A 224 17.69 5.57 -3.72
C GLU A 224 18.69 6.68 -4.03
N TRP A 225 19.95 6.34 -4.35
CA TRP A 225 20.94 7.31 -4.78
C TRP A 225 20.52 8.01 -6.08
N ILE A 226 19.98 7.26 -7.05
CA ILE A 226 19.47 7.81 -8.32
C ILE A 226 18.31 8.77 -8.05
N MET A 227 17.35 8.41 -7.20
CA MET A 227 16.24 9.30 -6.82
C MET A 227 16.74 10.59 -6.19
N VAL A 228 17.74 10.53 -5.32
CA VAL A 228 18.34 11.73 -4.71
C VAL A 228 18.99 12.62 -5.77
N GLN A 229 19.69 12.05 -6.77
CA GLN A 229 20.29 12.85 -7.85
C GLN A 229 19.22 13.50 -8.74
N ILE A 230 18.18 12.74 -9.13
CA ILE A 230 17.05 13.28 -9.92
C ILE A 230 16.34 14.39 -9.14
N GLY A 231 16.10 14.20 -7.85
CA GLY A 231 15.50 15.22 -6.97
C GLY A 231 16.34 16.50 -6.89
N ARG A 232 17.67 16.39 -6.79
CA ARG A 232 18.58 17.54 -6.81
C ARG A 232 18.56 18.29 -8.13
N ILE A 233 18.46 17.58 -9.26
CA ILE A 233 18.33 18.20 -10.59
C ILE A 233 16.99 18.95 -10.66
N GLY A 234 15.89 18.33 -10.24
CA GLY A 234 14.57 18.98 -10.20
C GLY A 234 14.53 20.24 -9.33
N GLN A 235 15.15 20.22 -8.15
CA GLN A 235 15.25 21.39 -7.25
C GLN A 235 16.08 22.52 -7.86
N LYS A 236 17.23 22.20 -8.46
CA LYS A 236 18.08 23.20 -9.14
C LYS A 236 17.34 23.86 -10.30
N THR A 237 16.54 23.12 -11.06
CA THR A 237 15.72 23.68 -12.14
C THR A 237 14.64 24.61 -11.59
N GLY A 238 13.98 24.26 -10.48
CA GLY A 238 12.95 25.10 -9.85
C GLY A 238 13.48 26.43 -9.29
N ASP A 239 14.66 26.43 -8.67
CA ASP A 239 15.30 27.66 -8.18
C ASP A 239 15.79 28.56 -9.33
N THR A 240 16.21 27.95 -10.45
CA THR A 240 16.62 28.68 -11.66
C THR A 240 15.41 29.34 -12.32
N PHE A 241 14.30 28.63 -12.45
CA PHE A 241 13.05 29.15 -12.99
C PHE A 241 12.47 30.30 -12.15
N LYS A 242 12.52 30.20 -10.81
CA LYS A 242 12.12 31.29 -9.91
C LYS A 242 12.99 32.54 -10.07
N LYS A 243 14.29 32.38 -10.34
CA LYS A 243 15.19 33.51 -10.62
C LYS A 243 14.86 34.17 -11.96
N GLU A 244 14.61 33.39 -13.01
CA GLU A 244 14.21 33.92 -14.32
C GLU A 244 12.89 34.69 -14.26
N ILE A 245 11.88 34.18 -13.53
CA ILE A 245 10.61 34.89 -13.32
C ILE A 245 10.83 36.25 -12.62
N ARG A 246 11.69 36.31 -11.60
CA ARG A 246 11.99 37.58 -10.92
C ARG A 246 12.65 38.59 -11.84
N ILE A 247 13.59 38.16 -12.69
CA ILE A 247 14.26 39.03 -13.67
C ILE A 247 13.23 39.58 -14.65
N ILE A 248 12.32 38.73 -15.15
CA ILE A 248 11.23 39.14 -16.05
C ILE A 248 10.28 40.13 -15.36
N GLU A 249 9.91 39.90 -14.09
CA GLU A 249 9.08 40.84 -13.32
C GLU A 249 9.75 42.19 -13.09
N GLU A 250 11.07 42.20 -12.84
CA GLU A 250 11.86 43.43 -12.70
C GLU A 250 11.97 44.19 -14.03
N GLU A 251 12.25 43.49 -15.14
CA GLU A 251 12.28 44.09 -16.48
C GLU A 251 10.93 44.67 -16.89
N ILE A 252 9.82 43.97 -16.59
CA ILE A 252 8.46 44.48 -16.84
C ILE A 252 8.19 45.73 -16.01
N LYS A 253 8.57 45.74 -14.72
CA LYS A 253 8.40 46.92 -13.86
C LYS A 253 9.20 48.11 -14.35
N GLU A 254 10.46 47.92 -14.74
CA GLU A 254 11.29 49.00 -15.30
C GLU A 254 10.74 49.54 -16.62
N THR A 255 10.24 48.65 -17.48
CA THR A 255 9.65 49.03 -18.78
C THR A 255 8.36 49.82 -18.58
N VAL A 256 7.49 49.40 -17.66
CA VAL A 256 6.27 50.13 -17.30
C VAL A 256 6.60 51.48 -16.64
N HIS A 257 7.71 51.57 -15.90
CA HIS A 257 8.12 52.83 -15.29
C HIS A 257 8.70 53.83 -16.30
N LYS A 258 9.34 53.36 -17.38
CA LYS A 258 9.85 54.21 -18.48
C LYS A 258 8.77 54.69 -19.45
N ILE A 259 7.58 54.09 -19.44
CA ILE A 259 6.44 54.46 -20.31
C ILE A 259 5.54 55.53 -19.65
N LYS A 260 5.69 55.78 -18.35
CA LYS A 260 5.05 56.90 -17.63
C LYS A 260 5.92 58.15 -17.65
#